data_AF-A0A4P7WYR4-F1
#
_entry.id   AF-A0A4P7WYR4-F1
#
_cell.length_a   1.000
_cell.length_b   1.000
_cell.length_c   1.000
_cell.angle_alpha   90.00
_cell.angle_beta   90.00
_cell.angle_gamma   90.00
#
_symmetry.space_group_name_H-M   'P 1'
#
loop_
_entity.id
_entity.type
_entity.pdbx_description
1 polymer ?
#
loop_
_entity_poly.entity_id
_entity_poly.type
_entity_poly.pdbx_seq_one_letter_code
_entity_poly.pdbx_strand_id
1 'polypeptide(L)'
;MQHFTTKFLNPFSEQEVTNTNLSPKEVLLKFRETEWYEYIKKSFKAATDSSSKPVLNDFWYFTINYVSNKQNFNLLIVPTFASSNNFTERDITFSVEYTRPKQIMTSKFNQFFGGAKQKWVDHNTHIKNLKIPETQNLIEAFVNDNHSLLAHNSKKEKQILY
;
A
#
# COMPACT_ATOMS: atom_id res chain seq x y z
N MET A 1 17.29 11.61 -10.46
CA MET A 1 16.18 10.70 -10.79
C MET A 1 15.89 9.88 -9.55
N GLN A 2 14.63 9.72 -9.17
CA GLN A 2 14.28 8.94 -7.97
C GLN A 2 14.27 7.45 -8.31
N HIS A 3 14.84 6.65 -7.42
CA HIS A 3 14.89 5.19 -7.57
C HIS A 3 13.94 4.56 -6.58
N PHE A 4 13.14 3.61 -7.08
CA PHE A 4 12.12 2.93 -6.30
C PHE A 4 12.54 1.48 -6.04
N THR A 5 12.16 0.99 -4.86
CA THR A 5 12.20 -0.42 -4.52
C THR A 5 10.76 -0.90 -4.42
N THR A 6 10.43 -1.98 -5.12
CA THR A 6 9.16 -2.68 -4.93
C THR A 6 9.41 -4.01 -4.25
N LYS A 7 8.44 -4.43 -3.45
CA LYS A 7 8.45 -5.75 -2.86
C LYS A 7 7.08 -6.38 -2.96
N PHE A 8 7.03 -7.64 -3.35
CA PHE A 8 5.80 -8.38 -3.53
C PHE A 8 5.88 -9.71 -2.80
N LEU A 9 4.99 -9.91 -1.84
CA LEU A 9 4.72 -11.20 -1.24
C LEU A 9 3.40 -11.70 -1.80
N ASN A 10 3.38 -12.91 -2.37
CA ASN A 10 2.17 -13.55 -2.88
C ASN A 10 1.70 -14.65 -1.92
N PRO A 11 0.44 -15.12 -1.99
CA PRO A 11 -0.12 -16.01 -0.99
C PRO A 11 0.44 -17.44 -1.04
N PHE A 12 1.21 -17.81 -2.06
CA PHE A 12 1.69 -19.19 -2.31
C PHE A 12 3.22 -19.32 -2.38
N SER A 13 3.96 -18.29 -1.97
CA SER A 13 5.42 -18.23 -1.97
C SER A 13 5.94 -17.93 -0.57
N GLU A 14 6.97 -18.65 -0.13
CA GLU A 14 7.64 -18.38 1.14
C GLU A 14 8.52 -17.12 1.07
N GLN A 15 8.92 -16.73 -0.13
CA GLN A 15 9.86 -15.62 -0.34
C GLN A 15 9.18 -14.42 -1.00
N GLU A 16 9.54 -13.25 -0.47
CA GLU A 16 9.22 -11.94 -1.03
C GLU A 16 10.10 -11.68 -2.27
N VAL A 17 9.47 -11.28 -3.37
CA VAL A 17 10.19 -10.81 -4.56
C VAL A 17 10.51 -9.33 -4.38
N THR A 18 11.80 -9.00 -4.34
CA THR A 18 12.28 -7.60 -4.22
C THR A 18 12.89 -7.14 -5.54
N ASN A 19 12.48 -5.97 -6.02
CA ASN A 19 13.09 -5.31 -7.18
C ASN A 19 13.55 -3.91 -6.76
N THR A 20 14.80 -3.57 -7.07
CA THR A 20 15.44 -2.29 -6.69
C THR A 20 15.77 -1.44 -7.90
N ASN A 21 16.02 -0.15 -7.69
CA ASN A 21 16.47 0.81 -8.71
C ASN A 21 15.50 1.00 -9.88
N LEU A 22 14.20 0.77 -9.65
CA LEU A 22 13.18 0.91 -10.67
C LEU A 22 12.89 2.38 -10.98
N SER A 23 12.54 2.65 -12.23
CA SER A 23 11.92 3.89 -12.69
C SER A 23 10.40 3.90 -12.38
N PRO A 24 9.75 5.08 -12.37
CA PRO A 24 8.29 5.17 -12.19
C PRO A 24 7.48 4.26 -13.12
N LYS A 25 7.89 4.14 -14.39
CA LYS A 25 7.21 3.29 -15.38
C LYS A 25 7.33 1.81 -15.05
N GLU A 26 8.51 1.37 -14.60
CA GLU A 26 8.75 -0.02 -14.23
C GLU A 26 7.98 -0.41 -12.96
N VAL A 27 7.83 0.51 -12.00
CA VAL A 27 7.00 0.28 -10.81
C VAL A 27 5.54 -0.01 -11.20
N LEU A 28 4.95 0.82 -12.06
CA LEU A 28 3.58 0.62 -12.57
C LEU A 28 3.46 -0.68 -13.36
N LEU A 29 4.48 -1.02 -14.16
CA LEU A 29 4.50 -2.27 -14.92
C LEU A 29 4.49 -3.48 -13.98
N LYS A 30 5.34 -3.51 -12.95
CA LYS A 30 5.38 -4.59 -11.96
C LYS A 30 4.04 -4.79 -11.24
N PHE A 31 3.36 -3.71 -10.90
CA PHE A 31 2.03 -3.79 -10.31
C PHE A 31 0.99 -4.40 -11.27
N ARG A 32 1.04 -4.02 -12.57
CA ARG A 32 0.14 -4.53 -13.61
C ARG A 32 0.38 -5.98 -13.98
N GLU A 33 1.64 -6.41 -13.99
CA GLU A 33 2.05 -7.80 -14.27
C GLU A 33 1.71 -8.77 -13.14
N THR A 34 1.34 -8.25 -11.96
CA THR A 34 0.93 -9.10 -10.84
C THR A 34 -0.44 -9.73 -11.14
N GLU A 35 -0.51 -11.07 -11.08
CA GLU A 35 -1.73 -11.85 -11.34
C GLU A 35 -2.74 -11.78 -10.17
N TRP A 36 -3.18 -10.58 -9.81
CA TRP A 36 -4.03 -10.31 -8.64
C TRP A 36 -5.26 -11.21 -8.59
N TYR A 37 -5.99 -11.32 -9.71
CA TYR A 37 -7.19 -12.14 -9.80
C TYR A 37 -6.93 -13.61 -9.51
N GLU A 38 -5.91 -14.18 -10.14
CA GLU A 38 -5.57 -15.60 -9.98
C GLU A 38 -5.12 -15.92 -8.57
N TYR A 39 -4.33 -15.04 -7.94
CA TYR A 39 -3.93 -15.22 -6.55
C TYR A 39 -5.14 -15.19 -5.62
N ILE A 40 -6.03 -14.20 -5.73
CA ILE A 40 -7.23 -14.09 -4.89
C ILE A 40 -8.13 -15.32 -5.10
N LYS A 41 -8.39 -15.70 -6.35
CA LYS A 41 -9.26 -16.83 -6.69
C LYS A 41 -8.73 -18.16 -6.16
N LYS A 42 -7.42 -18.41 -6.31
CA LYS A 42 -6.78 -19.61 -5.77
C LYS A 42 -6.82 -19.61 -4.24
N SER A 43 -6.64 -18.46 -3.59
CA SER A 43 -6.74 -18.34 -2.14
C SER A 43 -8.16 -18.66 -1.63
N PHE A 44 -9.21 -18.20 -2.32
CA PHE A 44 -10.59 -18.60 -2.02
C PHE A 44 -10.80 -20.10 -2.14
N LYS A 45 -10.34 -20.69 -3.24
CA LYS A 45 -10.44 -22.14 -3.44
C LYS A 45 -9.76 -22.88 -2.30
N ALA A 46 -8.55 -22.48 -1.92
CA ALA A 46 -7.78 -23.05 -0.82
C ALA A 46 -8.45 -22.97 0.54
N ALA A 47 -9.21 -21.92 0.81
CA ALA A 47 -10.00 -21.84 2.04
C ALA A 47 -11.20 -22.82 2.07
N THR A 48 -11.69 -23.26 0.92
CA THR A 48 -12.93 -24.07 0.81
C THR A 48 -12.71 -25.53 0.40
N ASP A 49 -11.53 -25.88 -0.11
CA ASP A 49 -11.23 -27.19 -0.69
C ASP A 49 -9.88 -27.70 -0.14
N SER A 50 -9.95 -28.72 0.73
CA SER A 50 -8.79 -29.33 1.39
C SER A 50 -7.83 -30.05 0.45
N SER A 51 -8.22 -30.28 -0.83
CA SER A 51 -7.36 -30.91 -1.84
C SER A 51 -6.45 -29.91 -2.57
N SER A 52 -6.66 -28.61 -2.36
CA SER A 52 -5.94 -27.57 -3.08
C SER A 52 -4.67 -27.11 -2.34
N LYS A 53 -3.77 -26.45 -3.08
CA LYS A 53 -2.49 -25.98 -2.52
C LYS A 53 -2.77 -25.04 -1.33
N PRO A 54 -2.16 -25.27 -0.16
CA PRO A 54 -2.39 -24.42 1.00
C PRO A 54 -1.90 -22.99 0.72
N VAL A 55 -2.64 -22.02 1.25
CA VAL A 55 -2.18 -20.64 1.36
C VAL A 55 -1.06 -20.62 2.39
N LEU A 56 0.09 -20.06 2.03
CA LEU A 56 1.25 -19.94 2.91
C LEU A 56 1.25 -18.61 3.67
N ASN A 57 0.71 -17.56 3.06
CA ASN A 57 0.66 -16.22 3.65
C ASN A 57 -0.78 -15.72 3.71
N ASP A 58 -1.32 -15.63 4.92
CA ASP A 58 -2.62 -14.99 5.18
C ASP A 58 -2.58 -13.47 4.97
N PHE A 59 -1.37 -12.90 4.95
CA PHE A 59 -1.11 -11.51 4.64
C PHE A 59 -0.09 -11.40 3.50
N TRP A 60 -0.54 -10.91 2.35
CA TRP A 60 0.25 -10.76 1.14
C TRP A 60 0.01 -9.37 0.55
N TYR A 61 1.01 -8.80 -0.13
CA TYR A 61 1.05 -7.38 -0.40
C TYR A 61 1.99 -7.01 -1.54
N PHE A 62 1.80 -5.82 -2.08
CA PHE A 62 2.75 -5.12 -2.94
C PHE A 62 3.13 -3.80 -2.27
N THR A 63 4.43 -3.56 -2.07
CA THR A 63 4.94 -2.32 -1.48
C THR A 63 5.81 -1.57 -2.48
N ILE A 64 5.82 -0.24 -2.33
CA ILE A 64 6.65 0.67 -3.11
C ILE A 64 7.34 1.60 -2.12
N ASN A 65 8.66 1.64 -2.15
CA ASN A 65 9.48 2.40 -1.24
C ASN A 65 10.47 3.28 -2.00
N TYR A 66 10.70 4.49 -1.50
CA TYR A 66 11.81 5.31 -1.94
C TYR A 66 12.28 6.26 -0.84
N VAL A 67 13.48 6.82 -1.04
CA VAL A 67 14.04 7.87 -0.18
C VAL A 67 14.05 9.18 -0.96
N SER A 68 13.49 10.24 -0.37
CA SER A 68 13.60 11.61 -0.86
C SER A 68 14.03 12.50 0.29
N ASN A 69 15.01 13.38 0.10
CA ASN A 69 15.45 14.32 1.14
C ASN A 69 15.73 13.66 2.51
N LYS A 70 16.38 12.47 2.51
CA LYS A 70 16.66 11.64 3.71
C LYS A 70 15.40 11.16 4.46
N GLN A 71 14.26 11.20 3.82
CA GLN A 71 12.96 10.80 4.33
C GLN A 71 12.46 9.57 3.57
N ASN A 72 11.95 8.58 4.30
CA ASN A 72 11.41 7.35 3.73
C ASN A 72 9.94 7.53 3.39
N PHE A 73 9.57 7.14 2.18
CA PHE A 73 8.19 7.11 1.73
C PHE A 73 7.83 5.67 1.37
N ASN A 74 6.70 5.20 1.88
CA ASN A 74 6.22 3.85 1.66
C ASN A 74 4.74 3.86 1.22
N LEU A 75 4.44 3.10 0.17
CA LEU A 75 3.09 2.78 -0.26
C LEU A 75 2.90 1.27 -0.14
N LEU A 76 2.07 0.83 0.80
CA LEU A 76 1.65 -0.55 0.99
C LEU A 76 0.29 -0.76 0.32
N ILE A 77 0.19 -1.80 -0.50
CA ILE A 77 -1.02 -2.17 -1.22
C ILE A 77 -1.36 -3.60 -0.85
N VAL A 78 -2.55 -3.79 -0.28
CA VAL A 78 -3.03 -5.09 0.17
C VAL A 78 -4.32 -5.39 -0.59
N PRO A 79 -4.45 -6.57 -1.23
CA PRO A 79 -5.69 -6.97 -1.86
C PRO A 79 -6.76 -7.20 -0.78
N THR A 80 -7.97 -6.73 -1.04
CA THR A 80 -9.14 -6.99 -0.20
C THR A 80 -9.85 -8.21 -0.76
N PHE A 81 -10.02 -9.23 0.09
CA PHE A 81 -10.68 -10.46 -0.31
C PHE A 81 -12.18 -10.22 -0.55
N ALA A 82 -12.70 -10.78 -1.64
CA ALA A 82 -14.12 -10.73 -1.97
C ALA A 82 -14.96 -11.42 -0.87
N SER A 83 -16.23 -11.04 -0.70
CA SER A 83 -17.10 -11.73 0.25
C SER A 83 -17.66 -13.06 -0.30
N SER A 84 -17.39 -13.40 -1.57
CA SER A 84 -17.93 -14.60 -2.22
C SER A 84 -16.97 -15.15 -3.29
N ASN A 85 -17.17 -16.42 -3.67
CA ASN A 85 -16.40 -17.09 -4.71
C ASN A 85 -16.84 -16.70 -6.15
N ASN A 86 -17.95 -15.98 -6.30
CA ASN A 86 -18.50 -15.56 -7.59
C ASN A 86 -18.13 -14.10 -7.87
N PHE A 87 -16.85 -13.85 -8.09
CA PHE A 87 -16.33 -12.52 -8.41
C PHE A 87 -15.52 -12.56 -9.71
N THR A 88 -15.40 -11.40 -10.35
CA THR A 88 -14.60 -11.18 -11.55
C THR A 88 -13.40 -10.30 -11.23
N GLU A 89 -12.46 -10.17 -12.17
CA GLU A 89 -11.30 -9.28 -12.01
C GLU A 89 -11.70 -7.82 -11.70
N ARG A 90 -12.86 -7.38 -12.21
CA ARG A 90 -13.38 -6.01 -11.97
C ARG A 90 -13.87 -5.77 -10.55
N ASP A 91 -14.11 -6.85 -9.80
CA ASP A 91 -14.59 -6.82 -8.43
C ASP A 91 -13.43 -6.81 -7.42
N ILE A 92 -12.19 -6.96 -7.91
CA ILE A 92 -11.00 -6.89 -7.07
C ILE A 92 -10.84 -5.46 -6.55
N THR A 93 -10.70 -5.37 -5.25
CA THR A 93 -10.42 -4.12 -4.57
C THR A 93 -9.16 -4.22 -3.73
N PHE A 94 -8.56 -3.08 -3.43
CA PHE A 94 -7.35 -2.96 -2.62
C PHE A 94 -7.56 -2.00 -1.46
N SER A 95 -6.82 -2.25 -0.39
CA SER A 95 -6.51 -1.29 0.64
C SER A 95 -5.11 -0.74 0.40
N VAL A 96 -4.96 0.58 0.46
CA VAL A 96 -3.69 1.28 0.29
C VAL A 96 -3.37 2.01 1.58
N GLU A 97 -2.17 1.78 2.11
CA GLU A 97 -1.59 2.53 3.20
C GLU A 97 -0.37 3.31 2.70
N TYR A 98 -0.41 4.62 2.89
CA TYR A 98 0.67 5.52 2.56
C TYR A 98 1.29 6.09 3.84
N THR A 99 2.55 5.78 4.07
CA THR A 99 3.35 6.30 5.18
C THR A 99 4.30 7.38 4.67
N ARG A 100 4.23 8.55 5.30
CA ARG A 100 5.14 9.68 5.03
C ARG A 100 5.57 10.38 6.31
N PRO A 101 6.78 10.96 6.34
CA PRO A 101 7.17 11.82 7.44
C PRO A 101 6.36 13.11 7.44
N LYS A 102 5.92 13.50 8.63
CA LYS A 102 5.20 14.74 8.88
C LYS A 102 5.78 15.42 10.10
N GLN A 103 6.06 16.71 9.97
CA GLN A 103 6.49 17.52 11.10
C GLN A 103 5.29 17.89 11.96
N ILE A 104 5.37 17.61 13.27
CA ILE A 104 4.34 17.98 14.24
C ILE A 104 4.94 18.80 15.37
N MET A 105 4.08 19.63 15.99
CA MET A 105 4.43 20.37 17.20
C MET A 105 4.55 19.41 18.38
N THR A 106 5.59 19.58 19.19
CA THR A 106 5.74 18.85 20.46
C THR A 106 4.88 19.49 21.55
N SER A 107 4.58 18.73 22.62
CA SER A 107 3.83 19.26 23.75
C SER A 107 4.62 20.36 24.47
N LYS A 108 3.91 21.36 25.03
CA LYS A 108 4.53 22.43 25.82
C LYS A 108 5.34 21.90 27.00
N PHE A 109 4.91 20.80 27.61
CA PHE A 109 5.64 20.14 28.69
C PHE A 109 7.02 19.65 28.23
N ASN A 110 7.10 18.99 27.07
CA ASN A 110 8.38 18.53 26.52
C ASN A 110 9.29 19.73 26.16
N GLN A 111 8.73 20.81 25.63
CA GLN A 111 9.47 22.04 25.32
C GLN A 111 10.01 22.74 26.57
N PHE A 112 9.24 22.71 27.67
CA PHE A 112 9.64 23.30 28.95
C PHE A 112 10.91 22.64 29.51
N PHE A 113 11.08 21.32 29.30
CA PHE A 113 12.30 20.60 29.69
C PHE A 113 13.39 20.58 28.59
N GLY A 114 13.40 21.58 27.69
CA GLY A 114 14.43 21.74 26.68
C GLY A 114 14.26 20.88 25.42
N GLY A 115 13.13 20.18 25.29
CA GLY A 115 12.80 19.41 24.08
C GLY A 115 12.58 20.30 22.85
N ALA A 116 12.89 19.77 21.66
CA ALA A 116 12.69 20.49 20.40
C ALA A 116 11.21 20.89 20.20
N LYS A 117 10.98 22.07 19.63
CA LYS A 117 9.62 22.61 19.35
C LYS A 117 8.81 21.76 18.38
N GLN A 118 9.50 21.07 17.49
CA GLN A 118 8.93 20.22 16.46
C GLN A 118 9.66 18.89 16.39
N LYS A 119 8.94 17.84 16.02
CA LYS A 119 9.51 16.53 15.73
C LYS A 119 8.93 15.97 14.44
N TRP A 120 9.71 15.17 13.74
CA TRP A 120 9.24 14.35 12.63
C TRP A 120 8.59 13.09 13.17
N VAL A 121 7.42 12.75 12.66
CA VAL A 121 6.73 11.48 12.92
C VAL A 121 6.26 10.86 11.62
N ASP A 122 6.17 9.54 11.59
CA ASP A 122 5.52 8.86 10.50
C ASP A 122 4.00 9.09 10.59
N HIS A 123 3.43 9.50 9.46
CA HIS A 123 2.01 9.76 9.31
C HIS A 123 1.45 8.82 8.26
N ASN A 124 0.51 7.97 8.70
CA ASN A 124 -0.13 7.00 7.84
C ASN A 124 -1.46 7.53 7.33
N THR A 125 -1.75 7.23 6.07
CA THR A 125 -3.03 7.47 5.43
C THR A 125 -3.52 6.15 4.87
N HIS A 126 -4.72 5.73 5.26
CA HIS A 126 -5.34 4.49 4.78
C HIS A 126 -6.50 4.84 3.86
N ILE A 127 -6.64 4.08 2.77
CA ILE A 127 -7.74 4.17 1.82
C ILE A 127 -8.17 2.74 1.50
N LYS A 128 -9.46 2.43 1.59
CA LYS A 128 -9.99 1.07 1.38
C LYS A 128 -10.85 0.99 0.13
N ASN A 129 -11.12 -0.24 -0.31
CA ASN A 129 -12.07 -0.57 -1.38
C ASN A 129 -11.76 0.07 -2.74
N LEU A 130 -10.47 0.26 -3.06
CA LEU A 130 -10.02 0.86 -4.31
C LEU A 130 -9.99 -0.17 -5.43
N LYS A 131 -10.56 0.14 -6.59
CA LYS A 131 -10.45 -0.72 -7.78
C LYS A 131 -9.07 -0.60 -8.41
N ILE A 132 -8.69 -1.58 -9.25
CA ILE A 132 -7.40 -1.60 -9.98
C ILE A 132 -7.04 -0.23 -10.61
N PRO A 133 -7.93 0.46 -11.36
CA PRO A 133 -7.58 1.74 -11.98
C PRO A 133 -7.29 2.85 -10.95
N GLU A 134 -8.04 2.87 -9.84
CA GLU A 134 -7.87 3.87 -8.79
C GLU A 134 -6.55 3.64 -8.05
N THR A 135 -6.22 2.38 -7.75
CA THR A 135 -4.93 2.00 -7.16
C THR A 135 -3.78 2.36 -8.09
N GLN A 136 -3.90 2.15 -9.41
CA GLN A 136 -2.88 2.58 -10.38
C GLN A 136 -2.68 4.09 -10.38
N ASN A 137 -3.77 4.88 -10.33
CA ASN A 137 -3.68 6.34 -10.23
C ASN A 137 -2.96 6.79 -8.95
N LEU A 138 -3.18 6.10 -7.83
CA LEU A 138 -2.47 6.39 -6.57
C LEU A 138 -0.99 6.02 -6.64
N ILE A 139 -0.65 4.89 -7.27
CA ILE A 139 0.75 4.52 -7.54
C ILE A 139 1.40 5.59 -8.40
N GLU A 140 0.75 6.00 -9.49
CA GLU A 140 1.26 7.04 -10.39
C GLU A 140 1.46 8.37 -9.65
N ALA A 141 0.51 8.78 -8.81
CA ALA A 141 0.67 9.96 -7.97
C ALA A 141 1.84 9.82 -6.98
N PHE A 142 2.03 8.64 -6.38
CA PHE A 142 3.10 8.36 -5.44
C PHE A 142 4.49 8.42 -6.10
N VAL A 143 4.67 7.76 -7.25
CA VAL A 143 5.97 7.73 -7.95
C VAL A 143 6.33 9.05 -8.64
N ASN A 144 5.37 9.95 -8.79
CA ASN A 144 5.58 11.31 -9.29
C ASN A 144 5.65 12.37 -8.17
N ASP A 145 5.85 11.96 -6.90
CA ASP A 145 5.99 12.84 -5.72
C ASP A 145 4.76 13.73 -5.45
N ASN A 146 3.58 13.39 -6.01
CA ASN A 146 2.35 14.14 -5.81
C ASN A 146 1.60 13.66 -4.55
N HIS A 147 2.17 13.99 -3.40
CA HIS A 147 1.67 13.55 -2.09
C HIS A 147 0.37 14.23 -1.62
N SER A 148 -0.04 15.30 -2.30
CA SER A 148 -1.25 16.05 -1.97
C SER A 148 -2.53 15.22 -2.19
N LEU A 149 -2.57 14.44 -3.26
CA LEU A 149 -3.66 13.52 -3.61
C LEU A 149 -3.81 12.40 -2.58
N LEU A 150 -2.69 11.85 -2.11
CA LEU A 150 -2.66 10.80 -1.09
C LEU A 150 -3.13 11.33 0.28
N ALA A 151 -2.91 12.61 0.58
CA ALA A 151 -3.36 13.23 1.82
C ALA A 151 -4.86 13.59 1.83
N HIS A 152 -5.44 13.93 0.67
CA HIS A 152 -6.81 14.46 0.57
C HIS A 152 -7.90 13.40 0.71
N ASN A 153 -7.66 12.18 0.21
CA ASN A 153 -8.63 11.08 0.30
C ASN A 153 -8.93 10.63 1.76
N SER A 154 -8.02 10.89 2.70
CA SER A 154 -8.24 10.65 4.14
C SER A 154 -9.34 11.52 4.78
N LYS A 155 -9.66 12.68 4.19
CA LYS A 155 -10.64 13.61 4.76
C LYS A 155 -12.08 13.24 4.41
N LYS A 156 -12.32 12.52 3.30
CA LYS A 156 -13.67 12.09 2.92
C LYS A 156 -14.22 10.99 3.83
N GLU A 157 -13.37 10.09 4.35
CA GLU A 157 -13.81 9.08 5.33
C GLU A 157 -14.29 9.68 6.66
N LYS A 158 -13.76 10.85 7.06
CA LYS A 158 -14.19 11.52 8.30
C LYS A 158 -15.56 12.19 8.21
N GLN A 159 -16.18 12.28 7.03
CA GLN A 159 -17.50 12.91 6.85
C GLN A 159 -18.66 11.91 6.82
N ILE A 160 -18.41 10.60 6.87
CA ILE A 160 -19.47 9.55 6.80
C ILE A 160 -19.78 8.97 8.19
N LEU A 161 -19.10 9.44 9.25
CA LEU A 161 -19.33 9.03 10.64
C LEU A 161 -19.82 10.22 11.48
N TYR A 162 -20.98 10.78 11.16
CA TYR A 162 -21.85 11.53 12.08
C TYR A 162 -23.30 11.41 11.63
#